data_AF-A0A531M5E9-F1
#
_entry.id   AF-A0A531M5E9-F1
#
_cell.length_a   1.000
_cell.length_b   1.000
_cell.length_c   1.000
_cell.angle_alpha   90.00
_cell.angle_beta   90.00
_cell.angle_gamma   90.00
#
_symmetry.space_group_name_H-M   'P 1'
#
loop_
_entity.id
_entity.type
_entity.pdbx_description
1 polymer ?
#
loop_
_entity_poly.entity_id
_entity_poly.type
_entity_poly.pdbx_seq_one_letter_code
_entity_poly.pdbx_strand_id
1 'polypeptide(L)' 'MASIRYIVTDVDRSVEFYRDRLEFSVNMHNPGKFAALVRDDLTLYLSAPGAGSGGTAGGNPEPGGWNRFMIVTKDLD' A
#
# COMPACT_ATOMS: atom_id res chain seq x y z
N MET A 1 -13.08 -4.04 -9.30
CA MET A 1 -12.34 -2.89 -8.73
C MET A 1 -12.34 -2.97 -7.23
N ALA A 2 -11.24 -3.47 -6.68
CA ALA A 2 -11.01 -3.57 -5.25
C ALA A 2 -10.06 -2.45 -4.80
N SER A 3 -10.26 -1.94 -3.59
CA SER A 3 -9.38 -0.94 -2.99
C SER A 3 -8.96 -1.37 -1.60
N ILE A 4 -7.66 -1.35 -1.34
CA ILE A 4 -7.07 -1.69 -0.04
C ILE A 4 -6.25 -0.52 0.45
N ARG A 5 -6.34 -0.22 1.74
CA ARG A 5 -5.51 0.78 2.38
C ARG A 5 -4.62 0.14 3.43
N TYR A 6 -3.33 0.46 3.36
CA TYR A 6 -2.37 0.17 4.41
C TYR A 6 -1.79 1.45 4.99
N ILE A 7 -1.64 1.41 6.30
CA ILE A 7 -0.83 2.38 7.03
C ILE A 7 0.57 1.77 7.13
N VAL A 8 1.58 2.48 6.63
CA VAL A 8 2.96 2.00 6.53
C VAL A 8 3.89 2.97 7.24
N THR A 9 4.94 2.45 7.87
CA THR A 9 5.92 3.27 8.60
C THR A 9 6.80 4.11 7.68
N ASP A 10 6.97 3.68 6.44
CA ASP A 10 7.74 4.37 5.40
C ASP A 10 7.01 4.22 4.05
N VAL A 11 6.44 5.32 3.56
CA VAL A 11 5.67 5.33 2.31
C VAL A 11 6.59 5.15 1.12
N ASP A 12 7.76 5.79 1.11
CA ASP A 12 8.64 5.82 -0.06
C ASP A 12 9.27 4.45 -0.28
N ARG A 13 9.77 3.83 0.79
CA ARG A 13 10.26 2.43 0.75
C ARG A 13 9.18 1.46 0.33
N SER A 14 7.92 1.67 0.77
CA SER A 14 6.80 0.82 0.38
C SER A 14 6.47 0.99 -1.11
N VAL A 15 6.47 2.23 -1.63
CA VAL A 15 6.27 2.52 -3.05
C VAL A 15 7.31 1.80 -3.91
N GLU A 16 8.59 1.91 -3.56
CA GLU A 16 9.68 1.21 -4.26
C GLU A 16 9.45 -0.30 -4.27
N PHE A 17 9.12 -0.90 -3.13
CA PHE A 17 8.86 -2.33 -3.05
C PHE A 17 7.70 -2.77 -3.95
N TYR A 18 6.54 -2.13 -3.84
CA TYR A 18 5.36 -2.53 -4.62
C TYR A 18 5.54 -2.24 -6.12
N ARG A 19 6.20 -1.14 -6.48
CA ARG A 19 6.50 -0.79 -7.88
C ARG A 19 7.48 -1.78 -8.49
N ASP A 20 8.62 -1.98 -7.85
CA ASP A 20 9.77 -2.66 -8.46
C ASP A 20 9.72 -4.18 -8.29
N ARG A 21 9.10 -4.68 -7.20
CA ARG A 21 9.04 -6.12 -6.93
C ARG A 21 7.69 -6.75 -7.26
N LEU A 22 6.61 -5.98 -7.18
CA LEU A 22 5.25 -6.47 -7.36
C LEU A 22 4.53 -5.79 -8.52
N GLU A 23 5.27 -5.09 -9.38
CA GLU A 23 4.82 -4.57 -10.67
C GLU A 23 3.61 -3.63 -10.57
N PHE A 24 3.45 -2.93 -9.44
CA PHE A 24 2.44 -1.88 -9.34
C PHE A 24 2.88 -0.63 -10.10
N SER A 25 1.94 0.02 -10.76
CA SER A 25 2.14 1.35 -11.33
C SER A 25 1.81 2.44 -10.31
N VAL A 26 2.63 3.49 -10.25
CA VAL A 26 2.37 4.66 -9.40
C VAL A 26 1.34 5.55 -10.06
N ASN A 27 0.15 5.66 -9.46
CA ASN A 27 -0.91 6.56 -9.94
C ASN A 27 -0.80 7.95 -9.27
N MET A 28 -0.45 7.99 -7.98
CA MET A 28 -0.19 9.24 -7.26
C MET A 28 0.85 8.99 -6.16
N HIS A 29 1.78 9.92 -5.97
CA HIS A 29 2.80 9.81 -4.93
C HIS A 29 3.09 11.18 -4.32
N ASN A 30 2.81 11.31 -3.03
CA ASN A 30 3.20 12.43 -2.18
C ASN A 30 4.23 11.91 -1.16
N PRO A 31 5.53 12.16 -1.39
CA PRO A 31 6.62 11.55 -0.62
C PRO A 31 6.44 11.66 0.89
N GLY A 32 6.75 10.58 1.59
CA GLY A 32 6.62 10.45 3.05
C GLY A 32 5.19 10.49 3.61
N LYS A 33 4.15 10.75 2.81
CA LYS A 33 2.78 10.94 3.30
C LYS A 33 1.79 9.94 2.74
N PHE A 34 1.77 9.78 1.42
CA PHE A 34 0.73 9.03 0.74
C PHE A 34 1.18 8.52 -0.63
N ALA A 35 0.71 7.35 -1.02
CA ALA A 35 0.76 6.91 -2.41
C ALA A 35 -0.48 6.10 -2.80
N ALA A 36 -0.84 6.17 -4.08
CA ALA A 36 -1.81 5.30 -4.71
C ALA A 36 -1.10 4.50 -5.82
N LEU A 37 -1.16 3.19 -5.71
CA LEU A 37 -0.53 2.22 -6.58
C LEU A 37 -1.64 1.39 -7.24
N VAL A 38 -1.45 1.01 -8.50
CA VAL A 38 -2.45 0.24 -9.27
C VAL A 38 -1.79 -0.99 -9.88
N ARG A 39 -2.47 -2.14 -9.78
CA ARG A 39 -2.17 -3.36 -10.52
C ARG A 39 -3.48 -4.00 -10.95
N ASP A 40 -3.69 -4.16 -12.25
CA ASP A 40 -4.94 -4.67 -12.82
C ASP A 40 -6.18 -3.91 -12.28
N ASP A 41 -7.10 -4.62 -11.60
CA ASP A 41 -8.31 -4.03 -11.02
C ASP A 41 -8.18 -3.71 -9.51
N LEU A 42 -6.96 -3.79 -8.96
CA LEU A 42 -6.62 -3.48 -7.57
C LEU A 42 -5.96 -2.11 -7.46
N THR A 43 -6.51 -1.27 -6.58
CA THR A 43 -5.87 -0.04 -6.12
C THR A 43 -5.38 -0.19 -4.68
N LEU A 44 -4.08 -0.03 -4.49
CA LEU A 44 -3.43 -0.04 -3.19
C LEU A 44 -3.12 1.39 -2.73
N TYR A 45 -3.70 1.79 -1.62
CA TYR A 45 -3.44 3.06 -0.96
C TYR A 45 -2.47 2.87 0.19
N LEU A 46 -1.35 3.59 0.16
CA LEU A 46 -0.35 3.65 1.22
C LEU A 46 -0.45 4.99 1.92
N SER A 47 -0.39 5.00 3.24
CA SER A 47 -0.45 6.24 4.03
C SER A 47 0.48 6.13 5.23
N ALA A 48 1.18 7.20 5.55
CA ALA A 48 1.90 7.29 6.81
C ALA A 48 0.90 7.35 7.99
N PRO A 49 1.29 6.93 9.22
CA PRO A 49 0.44 7.08 10.39
C PRO A 49 0.00 8.56 10.55
N GLY A 50 -1.30 8.78 10.76
CA GLY A 50 -1.86 10.12 10.90
C GLY A 50 -2.00 10.92 9.59
N ALA A 51 -1.62 10.37 8.43
CA ALA A 51 -1.90 10.99 7.14
C ALA A 51 -3.34 10.73 6.69
N GLY A 52 -4.09 11.79 6.36
CA GLY A 52 -5.47 11.70 5.88
C GLY A 52 -6.45 11.14 6.92
N SER A 53 -7.45 10.38 6.49
CA SER A 53 -8.41 9.69 7.36
C SER A 53 -7.89 8.35 7.92
N GLY A 54 -6.57 8.16 7.94
CA GLY A 54 -5.90 7.05 8.62
C GLY A 54 -6.01 7.22 10.13
N GLY A 55 -7.20 6.99 10.67
CA GLY A 55 -7.43 6.96 12.12
C GLY A 55 -6.65 5.84 12.80
N THR A 56 -6.85 5.71 14.11
CA THR A 56 -6.43 4.51 14.85
C THR A 56 -7.31 3.36 14.38
N ALA A 57 -6.78 2.48 13.53
CA ALA A 57 -7.42 1.21 13.25
C ALA A 57 -7.45 0.44 14.57
N GLY A 58 -8.44 0.65 15.45
CA GLY A 58 -8.56 0.03 16.78
C GLY A 58 -7.37 0.15 17.76
N GLY A 59 -6.30 0.88 17.42
CA GLY A 59 -5.03 0.96 18.15
C GLY A 59 -3.92 1.60 17.30
N ASN A 60 -2.65 1.37 17.68
CA ASN A 60 -1.50 1.78 16.88
C ASN A 60 -1.38 0.87 15.64
N PRO A 61 -1.43 1.42 14.41
CA PRO A 61 -1.31 0.61 13.20
C PRO A 61 0.07 -0.04 13.10
N GLU A 62 0.10 -1.36 13.00
CA GLU A 62 1.31 -2.14 12.82
C GLU A 62 1.20 -3.05 11.58
N PRO A 63 2.32 -3.30 10.86
CA PRO A 63 2.33 -4.24 9.75
C PRO A 63 1.84 -5.65 10.14
N GLY A 64 1.10 -6.30 9.25
CA GLY A 64 0.76 -7.73 9.35
C GLY A 64 -0.59 -8.10 9.99
N GLY A 65 -1.31 -7.17 10.64
CA GLY A 65 -2.49 -7.51 11.44
C GLY A 65 -3.87 -7.37 10.78
N TRP A 66 -4.02 -6.61 9.68
CA TRP A 66 -5.31 -5.93 9.44
C TRP A 66 -5.99 -6.22 8.10
N ASN A 67 -5.23 -6.46 7.03
CA ASN A 67 -5.78 -6.80 5.71
C ASN A 67 -4.78 -7.69 4.95
N ARG A 68 -5.28 -8.59 4.10
CA ARG A 68 -4.48 -9.40 3.18
C ARG A 68 -5.11 -9.36 1.80
N PHE A 69 -4.27 -9.39 0.77
CA PHE A 69 -4.71 -9.66 -0.59
C PHE A 69 -3.77 -10.63 -1.27
N MET A 70 -4.27 -11.26 -2.32
CA MET A 70 -3.52 -12.23 -3.11
C MET A 70 -3.17 -11.60 -4.45
N ILE A 71 -1.92 -11.75 -4.84
CA ILE A 71 -1.47 -11.47 -6.20
C ILE A 71 -1.32 -12.83 -6.88
N VAL A 72 -2.03 -13.02 -7.99
CA VAL A 72 -1.85 -14.21 -8.81
C VAL A 72 -0.72 -13.94 -9.79
N THR A 73 0.34 -14.73 -9.71
CA THR A 73 1.48 -14.66 -10.61
C THR A 73 1.76 -16.03 -11.21
N LYS A 74 2.42 -16.05 -12.37
CA LYS A 74 2.87 -17.28 -13.03
C LYS A 74 4.17 -17.81 -12.43
N ASP A 75 4.96 -16.93 -11.81
CA ASP A 75 6.30 -17.21 -11.29
C ASP A 75 6.61 -16.33 -10.05
N LEU A 76 7.43 -16.83 -9.13
CA LEU A 76 7.87 -16.17 -7.90
C LEU A 76 9.39 -15.91 -7.85
N ASP A 77 10.11 -16.27 -8.91
CA ASP A 77 11.55 -16.06 -9.06
C ASP A 77 11.98 -14.58 -9.09
#